data_AF-A0A7R6WBC2-F1
#
_entry.id   AF-A0A7R6WBC2-F1
#
_cell.length_a   1.000
_cell.length_b   1.000
_cell.length_c   1.000
_cell.angle_alpha   90.00
_cell.angle_beta   90.00
_cell.angle_gamma   90.00
#
_symmetry.space_group_name_H-M   'P 1'
#
loop_
_entity.id
_entity.type
_entity.pdbx_description
1 polymer ?
#
loop_
_entity_poly.entity_id
_entity_poly.type
_entity_poly.pdbx_seq_one_letter_code
_entity_poly.pdbx_strand_id
1 'polypeptide(L)'
;MEVEVWPTLYGEIEEVIEHLLPWADYEMDYDAHSEYMELRWREECCTGYEDGEPSYYISFSDWYLPPEENISHVCDNGETKGYRLILTLNEVGLAFFELDNYLSNDEENSVFE
;
A
#
# COMPACT_ATOMS: atom_id res chain seq x y z
N MET A 1 -11.59 -5.16 25.40
CA MET A 1 -11.00 -4.62 24.16
C MET A 1 -9.65 -5.29 24.07
N GLU A 2 -9.49 -6.27 23.20
CA GLU A 2 -8.17 -6.84 22.96
C GLU A 2 -7.32 -5.78 22.27
N VAL A 3 -6.10 -5.59 22.76
CA VAL A 3 -5.14 -4.69 22.13
C VAL A 3 -4.56 -5.45 20.95
N GLU A 4 -4.88 -5.02 19.73
CA GLU A 4 -4.18 -5.51 18.55
C GLU A 4 -2.70 -5.13 18.68
N VAL A 5 -1.85 -6.13 18.85
CA VAL A 5 -0.39 -5.97 18.84
C VAL A 5 0.10 -6.55 17.52
N TRP A 6 0.38 -5.67 16.58
CA TRP A 6 1.03 -6.04 15.33
C TRP A 6 2.50 -6.38 15.62
N PRO A 7 3.05 -7.48 15.07
CA PRO A 7 4.45 -7.80 15.23
C PRO A 7 5.30 -6.66 14.66
N THR A 8 6.17 -6.09 15.49
CA THR A 8 7.17 -5.12 15.03
C THR A 8 8.33 -5.90 14.43
N LEU A 9 8.53 -5.77 13.13
CA LEU A 9 9.67 -6.31 12.39
C LEU A 9 10.61 -5.17 12.01
N TYR A 10 11.90 -5.43 12.11
CA TYR A 10 12.96 -4.51 11.70
C TYR A 10 13.76 -5.16 10.58
N GLY A 11 13.99 -4.43 9.49
CA GLY A 11 14.71 -4.90 8.32
C GLY A 11 14.58 -3.93 7.16
N GLU A 12 15.21 -4.24 6.03
CA GLU A 12 14.94 -3.55 4.78
C GLU A 12 13.46 -3.78 4.40
N ILE A 13 12.80 -2.78 3.84
CA ILE A 13 11.33 -2.80 3.72
C ILE A 13 10.86 -3.94 2.82
N GLU A 14 11.61 -4.22 1.76
CA GLU A 14 11.35 -5.32 0.83
C GLU A 14 11.38 -6.67 1.57
N GLU A 15 12.42 -6.91 2.37
CA GLU A 15 12.56 -8.14 3.16
C GLU A 15 11.44 -8.29 4.20
N VAL A 16 11.02 -7.18 4.82
CA VAL A 16 9.92 -7.18 5.81
C VAL A 16 8.59 -7.50 5.13
N ILE A 17 8.31 -6.91 3.97
CA ILE A 17 7.08 -7.17 3.21
C ILE A 17 7.05 -8.62 2.75
N GLU A 18 8.13 -9.13 2.15
CA GLU A 18 8.24 -10.53 1.72
C GLU A 18 8.06 -11.51 2.88
N HIS A 19 8.54 -11.17 4.08
CA HIS A 19 8.36 -12.00 5.27
C HIS A 19 6.91 -12.00 5.78
N LEU A 20 6.25 -10.85 5.77
CA LEU A 20 4.87 -10.70 6.26
C LEU A 20 3.83 -11.24 5.28
N LEU A 21 4.08 -11.08 3.98
CA LEU A 21 3.13 -11.35 2.90
C LEU A 21 3.74 -12.28 1.84
N PRO A 22 4.26 -13.47 2.21
CA PRO A 22 4.94 -14.37 1.27
C PRO A 22 4.02 -14.93 0.16
N TRP A 23 2.71 -14.79 0.34
CA TRP A 23 1.66 -15.25 -0.57
C TRP A 23 1.19 -14.18 -1.55
N ALA A 24 1.76 -12.97 -1.51
CA ALA A 24 1.39 -11.86 -2.36
C ALA A 24 2.60 -11.25 -3.07
N ASP A 25 2.39 -10.85 -4.32
CA ASP A 25 3.19 -9.81 -4.94
C ASP A 25 2.63 -8.45 -4.48
N TYR A 26 3.46 -7.40 -4.53
CA TYR A 26 3.05 -6.06 -4.14
C TYR A 26 3.56 -4.99 -5.10
N GLU A 27 2.78 -3.93 -5.23
CA GLU A 27 3.19 -2.70 -5.91
C GLU A 27 2.68 -1.48 -5.14
N MET A 28 3.33 -0.34 -5.33
CA MET A 28 2.88 0.91 -4.71
C MET A 28 1.60 1.40 -5.38
N ASP A 29 0.62 1.81 -4.58
CA ASP A 29 -0.57 2.50 -5.06
C ASP A 29 -0.23 3.96 -5.39
N TYR A 30 0.29 4.19 -6.60
CA TYR A 30 0.69 5.51 -7.07
C TYR A 30 -0.48 6.50 -7.15
N ASP A 31 -1.69 6.01 -7.42
CA ASP A 31 -2.90 6.83 -7.46
C ASP A 31 -3.22 7.34 -6.05
N ALA A 32 -3.27 6.45 -5.06
CA ALA A 32 -3.46 6.85 -3.66
C ALA A 32 -2.33 7.75 -3.14
N HIS A 33 -1.09 7.49 -3.56
CA HIS A 33 0.03 8.37 -3.23
C HIS A 33 -0.16 9.77 -3.81
N SER A 34 -0.52 9.87 -5.10
CA SER A 34 -0.79 11.15 -5.76
C SER A 34 -1.93 11.91 -5.09
N GLU A 35 -3.03 11.23 -4.74
CA GLU A 35 -4.16 11.82 -4.02
C GLU A 35 -3.75 12.39 -2.66
N TYR A 36 -2.94 11.63 -1.90
CA TYR A 36 -2.41 12.10 -0.62
C TYR A 36 -1.49 13.32 -0.80
N MET A 37 -0.62 13.29 -1.80
CA MET A 37 0.28 14.40 -2.08
C MET A 37 -0.45 15.63 -2.62
N GLU A 38 -1.58 15.47 -3.28
CA GLU A 38 -2.42 16.60 -3.68
C GLU A 38 -2.99 17.32 -2.45
N LEU A 39 -3.40 16.59 -1.42
CA LEU A 39 -3.83 17.19 -0.15
C LEU A 39 -2.68 17.98 0.50
N ARG A 40 -1.48 17.42 0.54
CA ARG A 40 -0.28 18.09 1.07
C ARG A 40 0.06 19.35 0.28
N TRP A 41 0.05 19.25 -1.05
CA TRP A 41 0.27 20.38 -1.95
C TRP A 41 -0.75 21.49 -1.69
N ARG A 42 -2.03 21.15 -1.50
CA ARG A 42 -3.07 22.14 -1.18
C ARG A 42 -2.79 22.87 0.15
N GLU A 43 -2.27 22.17 1.16
CA GLU A 43 -1.90 22.75 2.45
C GLU A 43 -0.66 23.64 2.37
N GLU A 44 0.37 23.20 1.64
CA GLU A 44 1.69 23.83 1.62
C GLU A 44 1.82 24.93 0.55
N CYS A 45 1.08 24.81 -0.55
CA CYS A 45 1.22 25.67 -1.72
C CYS A 45 0.10 26.68 -1.91
N CYS A 46 -0.98 26.61 -1.11
CA CYS A 46 -2.05 27.59 -1.14
C CYS A 46 -1.55 28.94 -0.60
N THR A 47 -1.62 29.97 -1.43
CA THR A 47 -1.23 31.34 -1.08
C THR A 47 -2.39 32.22 -0.63
N GLY A 48 -3.62 31.76 -0.82
CA GLY A 48 -4.82 32.49 -0.44
C GLY A 48 -6.02 32.08 -1.29
N TYR A 49 -7.08 32.88 -1.20
CA TYR A 49 -8.28 32.72 -2.00
C TYR A 49 -8.54 34.00 -2.79
N GLU A 50 -8.65 33.89 -4.10
CA GLU A 50 -9.06 34.98 -4.99
C GLU A 50 -10.47 34.65 -5.50
N ASP A 51 -11.43 35.54 -5.24
CA ASP A 51 -12.85 35.34 -5.57
C ASP A 51 -13.49 34.03 -5.06
N GLY A 52 -12.95 33.49 -3.96
CA GLY A 52 -13.44 32.26 -3.33
C GLY A 52 -12.78 30.98 -3.86
N GLU A 53 -11.94 31.08 -4.89
CA GLU A 53 -11.15 29.97 -5.41
C GLU A 53 -9.73 30.01 -4.82
N PRO A 54 -9.14 28.86 -4.46
CA PRO A 54 -7.78 28.82 -3.91
C PRO A 54 -6.75 29.17 -4.99
N SER A 55 -5.80 30.05 -4.65
CA SER A 55 -4.64 30.39 -5.47
C SER A 55 -3.40 29.64 -4.97
N TYR A 56 -2.61 29.11 -5.89
CA TYR A 56 -1.39 28.34 -5.59
C TYR A 56 -0.19 28.97 -6.29
N TYR A 57 0.98 29.00 -5.63
CA TYR A 57 2.18 29.57 -6.24
C TYR A 57 2.88 28.64 -7.25
N ILE A 58 2.54 27.36 -7.23
CA ILE A 58 3.06 26.31 -8.13
C ILE A 58 1.94 25.33 -8.45
N SER A 59 1.91 24.80 -9.68
CA SER A 59 0.94 23.78 -10.06
C SER A 59 1.26 22.45 -9.37
N PHE A 60 0.25 21.60 -9.15
CA PHE A 60 0.48 20.28 -8.58
C PHE A 60 1.46 19.46 -9.43
N SER A 61 1.32 19.48 -10.76
CA SER A 61 2.19 18.72 -11.67
C SER A 61 3.66 19.16 -11.62
N ASP A 62 3.93 20.43 -11.34
CA ASP A 62 5.32 20.93 -11.24
C ASP A 62 5.92 20.71 -9.84
N TRP A 63 5.07 20.59 -8.82
CA TRP A 63 5.49 20.36 -7.43
C TRP A 63 5.62 18.88 -7.09
N TYR A 64 4.76 18.05 -7.65
CA TYR A 64 4.67 16.63 -7.35
C TYR A 64 5.87 15.87 -7.91
N LEU A 65 6.59 15.21 -7.02
CA LEU A 65 7.64 14.26 -7.36
C LEU A 65 7.15 12.87 -6.97
N PRO A 66 6.80 12.00 -7.95
CA PRO A 66 6.47 10.63 -7.64
C PRO A 66 7.69 9.93 -7.02
N PRO A 67 7.49 9.04 -6.05
CA PRO A 67 8.57 8.30 -5.45
C PRO A 67 9.28 7.48 -6.53
N GLU A 68 10.61 7.48 -6.51
CA GLU A 68 11.39 6.46 -7.21
C GLU A 68 10.97 5.10 -6.65
N GLU A 69 10.94 4.05 -7.48
CA GLU A 69 10.29 2.73 -7.21
C GLU A 69 10.62 2.07 -5.85
N ASN A 70 11.63 2.56 -5.12
CA ASN A 70 12.04 2.04 -3.83
C ASN A 70 11.18 2.62 -2.69
N ILE A 71 10.48 1.74 -1.99
CA ILE A 71 9.82 2.05 -0.72
C ILE A 71 10.92 2.36 0.31
N SER A 72 10.73 3.36 1.17
CA SER A 72 11.75 3.76 2.15
C SER A 72 11.12 4.08 3.50
N HIS A 73 11.70 3.61 4.61
CA HIS A 73 11.08 3.76 5.93
C HIS A 73 11.01 5.20 6.46
N VAL A 74 11.92 6.08 6.00
CA VAL A 74 12.16 7.40 6.60
C VAL A 74 12.32 8.48 5.52
N CYS A 75 11.65 9.61 5.71
CA CYS A 75 11.84 10.85 4.95
C CYS A 75 13.18 11.52 5.29
N ASP A 76 13.67 12.39 4.40
CA ASP A 76 14.88 13.19 4.63
C ASP A 76 14.83 14.04 5.92
N ASN A 77 13.63 14.35 6.42
CA ASN A 77 13.40 15.09 7.66
C ASN A 77 13.34 14.21 8.93
N GLY A 78 13.52 12.90 8.81
CA GLY A 78 13.47 11.94 9.92
C GLY A 78 12.07 11.45 10.31
N GLU A 79 11.02 11.85 9.57
CA GLU A 79 9.66 11.37 9.78
C GLU A 79 9.42 10.02 9.08
N THR A 80 8.49 9.22 9.60
CA THR A 80 8.08 7.95 8.99
C THR A 80 7.29 8.20 7.71
N LYS A 81 7.58 7.43 6.65
CA LYS A 81 6.74 7.41 5.45
C LYS A 81 5.65 6.36 5.55
N GLY A 82 4.43 6.75 5.19
CA GLY A 82 3.31 5.84 5.01
C GLY A 82 3.12 5.51 3.54
N TYR A 83 3.01 4.22 3.22
CA TYR A 83 2.73 3.75 1.86
C TYR A 83 1.46 2.90 1.85
N ARG A 84 0.74 2.99 0.74
CA ARG A 84 -0.33 2.05 0.41
C ARG A 84 0.17 1.12 -0.68
N LEU A 85 -0.06 -0.17 -0.49
CA LEU A 85 0.33 -1.22 -1.42
C LEU A 85 -0.92 -1.86 -2.02
N ILE A 86 -0.86 -2.13 -3.32
CA ILE A 86 -1.78 -3.04 -4.00
C ILE A 86 -1.17 -4.43 -3.90
N LEU A 87 -1.95 -5.38 -3.38
CA LEU A 87 -1.52 -6.78 -3.24
C LEU A 87 -2.22 -7.63 -4.28
N THR A 88 -1.44 -8.47 -4.96
CA THR A 88 -1.95 -9.48 -5.88
C THR A 88 -1.45 -10.85 -5.45
N LEU A 89 -2.26 -11.90 -5.68
CA LEU A 89 -1.83 -13.25 -5.33
C LEU A 89 -0.68 -13.68 -6.24
N ASN A 90 0.41 -14.11 -5.62
CA ASN A 90 1.50 -14.77 -6.33
C ASN A 90 1.24 -16.28 -6.47
N GLU A 91 2.19 -17.02 -7.02
CA GLU A 91 2.08 -18.48 -7.20
C GLU A 91 1.80 -19.23 -5.90
N VAL A 92 2.42 -18.81 -4.79
CA VAL A 92 2.22 -19.41 -3.46
C VAL A 92 0.79 -19.16 -2.99
N GLY A 93 0.31 -17.92 -3.09
CA GLY A 93 -1.06 -17.57 -2.70
C GLY A 93 -2.12 -18.28 -3.53
N LEU A 94 -1.91 -18.41 -4.84
CA LEU A 94 -2.80 -19.15 -5.73
C LEU A 94 -2.84 -20.65 -5.39
N ALA A 95 -1.70 -21.25 -5.05
CA ALA A 95 -1.63 -22.68 -4.69
C ALA A 95 -2.47 -23.03 -3.45
N PHE A 96 -2.61 -22.11 -2.48
CA PHE A 96 -3.50 -22.32 -1.34
C PHE A 96 -4.96 -22.48 -1.79
N PHE A 97 -5.44 -21.66 -2.73
CA PHE A 97 -6.78 -21.79 -3.27
C PHE A 97 -6.95 -23.06 -4.10
N GLU A 98 -5.93 -23.48 -4.85
CA GLU A 98 -5.98 -24.75 -5.59
C GLU A 98 -6.14 -25.95 -4.64
N LEU A 99 -5.37 -25.98 -3.55
CA LEU A 99 -5.45 -27.02 -2.52
C LEU A 99 -6.80 -26.99 -1.79
N ASP A 100 -7.27 -25.82 -1.39
CA ASP A 100 -8.56 -25.65 -0.71
C ASP A 100 -9.73 -26.13 -1.58
N ASN A 101 -9.72 -25.76 -2.87
CA ASN A 101 -10.70 -26.23 -3.84
C ASN A 101 -10.63 -27.75 -4.04
N TYR A 102 -9.44 -28.33 -4.10
CA TYR A 102 -9.29 -29.78 -4.21
C TYR A 102 -9.87 -30.52 -3.00
N LEU A 103 -9.53 -30.08 -1.79
CA LEU A 103 -10.00 -30.68 -0.54
C LEU A 103 -11.52 -30.52 -0.34
N SER A 104 -12.07 -29.36 -0.72
CA SER A 104 -13.51 -29.10 -0.61
C SER A 104 -14.34 -29.94 -1.58
N ASN A 105 -13.77 -30.35 -2.73
CA ASN A 105 -14.45 -31.21 -3.71
C ASN A 105 -14.47 -32.70 -3.31
N ASP A 106 -13.64 -33.14 -2.36
CA ASP A 106 -13.66 -34.52 -1.85
C ASP A 106 -14.82 -34.74 -0.84
N GLU A 107 -15.27 -33.69 -0.13
CA GLU A 107 -16.42 -33.81 0.79
C GLU A 107 -17.75 -34.08 0.05
N GLU A 108 -17.93 -33.60 -1.19
CA GLU A 108 -19.13 -33.91 -1.98
C GLU A 108 -19.18 -35.37 -2.46
N ASN A 109 -18.03 -36.03 -2.61
CA ASN A 109 -17.97 -37.43 -3.06
C ASN A 109 -18.03 -38.46 -1.92
N SER A 110 -17.80 -38.05 -0.66
CA SER A 110 -17.89 -38.94 0.51
C SER A 110 -19.33 -39.22 0.99
N VAL A 111 -20.33 -38.50 0.50
CA VAL A 111 -21.75 -38.67 0.94
C VAL A 111 -22.47 -39.82 0.20
N PHE A 112 -21.81 -40.45 -0.78
CA PHE A 112 -22.40 -41.52 -1.60
C PHE A 112 -21.74 -42.91 -1.46
N GLU A 113 -20.89 -43.15 -0.47
CA GLU A 113 -20.39 -44.51 -0.11
C GLU A 113 -21.07 -45.09 1.13
#